data_AF-X1LHZ2-F1
#
_entry.id   AF-X1LHZ2-F1
#
_cell.length_a   1.000
_cell.length_b   1.000
_cell.length_c   1.000
_cell.angle_alpha   90.00
_cell.angle_beta   90.00
_cell.angle_gamma   90.00
#
_symmetry.space_group_name_H-M   'P 1'
#
loop_
_entity.id
_entity.type
_entity.pdbx_description
1 polymer ?
#
loop_
_entity_poly.entity_id
_entity_poly.type
_entity_poly.pdbx_seq_one_letter_code
_entity_poly.pdbx_strand_id
1 'polypeptide(L)'
;MNEFSNGYKIVSGAYEQNVIDLDTGKIRQATLKDLVELTKLADSYGMVGSAPVRPMDLPDPLQEIAMYKVSWENSSQKAQGIFDANPKSSLEVADYVYEMSKVVNKSFSIGSI
;
A
#
# COMPACT_ATOMS: atom_id res chain seq x y z
N MET A 1 19.75 2.60 -27.46
CA MET A 1 18.80 3.68 -27.15
C MET A 1 18.96 4.05 -25.69
N ASN A 2 19.78 5.06 -25.42
CA ASN A 2 19.91 5.69 -24.11
C ASN A 2 19.47 7.13 -24.32
N GLU A 3 18.23 7.45 -23.98
CA GLU A 3 17.73 8.82 -24.02
C GLU A 3 16.91 9.02 -22.75
N PHE A 4 17.44 9.90 -21.88
CA PHE A 4 16.91 10.43 -20.63
C PHE A 4 15.59 9.86 -20.08
N SER A 5 15.60 9.49 -18.80
CA SER A 5 14.52 10.01 -17.94
C SER A 5 15.13 10.39 -16.60
N ASN A 6 15.12 11.67 -16.25
CA ASN A 6 15.36 12.11 -14.88
C ASN A 6 14.57 11.20 -13.94
N GLY A 7 15.26 10.47 -13.06
CA GLY A 7 14.76 9.26 -12.40
C GLY A 7 13.70 9.52 -11.33
N TYR A 8 12.64 10.23 -11.67
CA TYR A 8 11.49 10.45 -10.81
C TYR A 8 10.62 9.19 -10.84
N LYS A 9 10.26 8.71 -9.66
CA LYS A 9 9.20 7.72 -9.50
C LYS A 9 7.92 8.43 -9.08
N ILE A 10 6.80 8.00 -9.64
CA ILE A 10 5.48 8.43 -9.19
C ILE A 10 5.10 7.55 -8.01
N VAL A 11 4.85 8.18 -6.88
CA VAL A 11 4.32 7.54 -5.67
C VAL A 11 2.81 7.74 -5.69
N SER A 12 2.04 6.67 -5.44
CA SER A 12 0.59 6.79 -5.30
C SER A 12 0.08 6.29 -3.95
N GLY A 13 -0.64 7.19 -3.29
CA GLY A 13 -1.28 7.03 -1.99
C GLY A 13 -0.33 7.04 -0.80
N ALA A 14 -0.95 7.13 0.37
CA ALA A 14 -0.32 7.14 1.68
C ALA A 14 -1.37 6.78 2.74
N TYR A 15 -2.03 5.63 2.58
CA TYR A 15 -3.02 5.11 3.54
C TYR A 15 -4.32 5.93 3.66
N GLU A 16 -4.79 6.47 2.53
CA GLU A 16 -6.01 7.29 2.49
C GLU A 16 -7.23 6.51 2.99
N GLN A 17 -8.05 7.13 3.85
CA GLN A 17 -9.22 6.48 4.45
C GLN A 17 -10.49 6.65 3.62
N ASN A 18 -10.49 7.59 2.67
CA ASN A 18 -11.63 7.88 1.82
C ASN A 18 -11.24 7.80 0.35
N VAL A 19 -12.21 7.44 -0.48
CA VAL A 19 -12.10 7.42 -1.94
C VAL A 19 -13.23 8.23 -2.56
N ILE A 20 -12.99 8.75 -3.76
CA ILE A 20 -14.04 9.21 -4.65
C ILE A 20 -14.52 7.99 -5.43
N ASP A 21 -15.77 7.60 -5.21
CA ASP A 21 -16.42 6.54 -5.97
C ASP A 21 -16.63 7.00 -7.43
N LEU A 22 -16.03 6.30 -8.39
CA LEU A 22 -16.01 6.75 -9.78
C LEU A 22 -17.37 6.69 -10.48
N ASP A 23 -18.27 5.81 -10.01
CA ASP A 23 -19.60 5.67 -10.58
C ASP A 23 -20.55 6.77 -10.09
N THR A 24 -20.39 7.17 -8.82
CA THR A 24 -21.32 8.11 -8.16
C THR A 24 -20.74 9.51 -7.92
N GLY A 25 -19.43 9.69 -8.05
CA GLY A 25 -18.70 10.91 -7.72
C GLY A 25 -18.68 11.26 -6.22
N LYS A 26 -19.18 10.39 -5.34
CA LYS A 26 -19.29 10.66 -3.91
C LYS A 26 -18.03 10.25 -3.17
N ILE A 27 -17.67 11.02 -2.15
CA ILE A 27 -16.65 10.64 -1.18
C ILE A 27 -17.25 9.61 -0.23
N ARG A 28 -16.56 8.48 -0.05
CA ARG A 28 -16.93 7.43 0.92
C ARG A 28 -15.68 6.82 1.54
N GLN A 29 -15.86 6.12 2.66
CA GLN A 29 -14.80 5.32 3.26
C GLN A 29 -14.30 4.25 2.26
N ALA A 30 -12.99 4.05 2.25
CA ALA A 30 -12.35 3.01 1.46
C ALA A 30 -12.63 1.63 2.05
N THR A 31 -12.76 0.64 1.19
CA THR A 31 -13.02 -0.77 1.51
C THR A 31 -11.83 -1.64 1.14
N LEU A 32 -11.83 -2.89 1.57
CA LEU A 32 -10.85 -3.89 1.12
C LEU A 32 -10.86 -4.05 -0.40
N LYS A 33 -12.04 -3.91 -1.03
CA LYS A 33 -12.16 -3.94 -2.50
C LYS A 33 -11.41 -2.78 -3.15
N ASP A 34 -11.57 -1.56 -2.63
CA ASP A 34 -10.86 -0.38 -3.15
C ASP A 34 -9.35 -0.54 -3.00
N LEU A 35 -8.87 -1.10 -1.88
CA LEU A 35 -7.45 -1.40 -1.69
C LEU A 35 -6.91 -2.34 -2.78
N VAL A 36 -7.62 -3.43 -3.09
CA VAL A 36 -7.20 -4.37 -4.14
C VAL A 36 -7.19 -3.68 -5.52
N GLU A 37 -8.26 -2.99 -5.87
CA GLU A 37 -8.43 -2.38 -7.19
C GLU A 37 -7.42 -1.25 -7.43
N LEU A 38 -7.25 -0.35 -6.45
CA LEU A 38 -6.30 0.76 -6.55
C LEU A 38 -4.85 0.27 -6.52
N THR A 39 -4.56 -0.84 -5.83
CA THR A 39 -3.22 -1.45 -5.86
C THR A 39 -2.88 -1.96 -7.25
N LYS A 40 -3.80 -2.70 -7.88
CA LYS A 40 -3.62 -3.19 -9.27
C LYS A 40 -3.50 -2.05 -10.27
N LEU A 41 -4.32 -1.01 -10.10
CA LEU A 41 -4.26 0.19 -10.95
C LEU A 41 -2.92 0.91 -10.80
N ALA A 42 -2.43 1.08 -9.58
CA ALA A 42 -1.13 1.70 -9.36
C ALA A 42 0.02 0.89 -9.97
N ASP A 43 -0.02 -0.44 -9.82
CA ASP A 43 0.98 -1.34 -10.41
C ASP A 43 0.97 -1.29 -11.94
N SER A 44 -0.20 -1.20 -12.58
CA SER A 44 -0.32 -1.12 -14.04
C SER A 44 0.27 0.16 -14.65
N TYR A 45 0.38 1.23 -13.86
CA TYR A 45 1.09 2.47 -14.22
C TYR A 45 2.55 2.51 -13.74
N GLY A 46 3.07 1.43 -13.15
CA GLY A 46 4.43 1.38 -12.61
C GLY A 46 4.66 2.30 -11.40
N MET A 47 3.59 2.69 -10.70
CA MET A 47 3.67 3.55 -9.52
C MET A 47 4.18 2.78 -8.31
N VAL A 48 5.03 3.43 -7.51
CA VAL A 48 5.59 2.86 -6.27
C VAL A 48 4.87 3.46 -5.05
N GLY A 49 5.34 3.17 -3.84
CA GLY A 49 4.80 3.76 -2.61
C GLY A 49 4.13 2.78 -1.66
N SER A 50 3.60 3.35 -0.58
CA SER A 50 2.65 2.73 0.34
C SER A 50 1.39 2.19 -0.36
N ALA A 51 0.60 1.45 0.41
CA ALA A 51 -0.75 1.08 -0.01
C ALA A 51 -1.58 2.34 -0.33
N PRO A 52 -2.36 2.32 -1.43
CA PRO A 52 -3.06 3.51 -1.90
C PRO A 52 -4.11 4.01 -0.89
N VAL A 53 -4.77 3.09 -0.19
CA VAL A 53 -5.84 3.36 0.77
C VAL A 53 -5.76 2.43 1.98
N ARG A 54 -6.38 2.83 3.09
CA ARG A 54 -6.63 2.01 4.26
C ARG A 54 -8.07 1.46 4.21
N PRO A 55 -8.27 0.14 4.27
CA PRO A 55 -9.61 -0.45 4.18
C PRO A 55 -10.35 -0.30 5.52
N MET A 56 -11.32 0.61 5.58
CA MET A 56 -12.02 1.01 6.80
C MET A 56 -13.19 0.07 7.17
N ASP A 57 -13.42 -0.96 6.35
CA ASP A 57 -14.38 -2.04 6.57
C ASP A 57 -13.79 -3.23 7.36
N LEU A 58 -12.55 -3.11 7.86
CA LEU A 58 -11.88 -4.10 8.70
C LEU A 58 -11.63 -3.57 10.13
N PRO A 59 -11.53 -4.45 11.15
CA PRO A 59 -11.07 -4.08 12.49
C PRO A 59 -9.68 -3.43 12.46
N ASP A 60 -9.43 -2.45 13.33
CA ASP A 60 -8.25 -1.55 13.27
C ASP A 60 -6.89 -2.24 13.04
N PRO A 61 -6.51 -3.31 13.78
CA PRO A 61 -5.23 -3.98 13.52
C PRO A 61 -5.17 -4.66 12.15
N LEU A 62 -6.31 -5.18 11.68
CA LEU A 62 -6.42 -5.89 10.40
C LEU A 62 -6.38 -4.94 9.21
N GLN A 63 -6.76 -3.67 9.37
CA GLN A 63 -6.68 -2.67 8.30
C GLN A 63 -5.22 -2.55 7.83
N GLU A 64 -4.28 -2.40 8.76
CA GLU A 64 -2.87 -2.25 8.44
C GLU A 64 -2.25 -3.54 7.89
N ILE A 65 -2.55 -4.68 8.51
CA ILE A 65 -2.08 -5.98 8.01
C ILE A 65 -2.56 -6.22 6.58
N ALA A 66 -3.83 -5.88 6.28
CA ALA A 66 -4.39 -6.01 4.93
C ALA A 66 -3.69 -5.12 3.91
N MET A 67 -3.28 -3.89 4.28
CA MET A 67 -2.53 -3.00 3.39
C MET A 67 -1.25 -3.64 2.87
N TYR A 68 -0.45 -4.30 3.71
CA TYR A 68 0.77 -5.00 3.27
C TYR A 68 0.44 -6.25 2.47
N LYS A 69 -0.43 -7.10 3.00
CA LYS A 69 -0.80 -8.37 2.37
C LYS A 69 -1.32 -8.15 0.94
N VAL A 70 -2.31 -7.28 0.79
CA VAL A 70 -2.91 -6.99 -0.52
C VAL A 70 -1.91 -6.32 -1.46
N SER A 71 -1.09 -5.38 -0.95
CA SER A 71 -0.04 -4.75 -1.75
C SER A 71 0.94 -5.77 -2.32
N TRP A 72 1.39 -6.72 -1.50
CA TRP A 72 2.37 -7.73 -1.94
C TRP A 72 1.78 -8.83 -2.82
N GLU A 73 0.49 -9.13 -2.68
CA GLU A 73 -0.21 -10.08 -3.56
C GLU A 73 -0.54 -9.51 -4.94
N ASN A 74 -0.68 -8.18 -5.04
CA ASN A 74 -1.20 -7.53 -6.25
C ASN A 74 -0.21 -6.55 -6.89
N SER A 75 0.99 -6.37 -6.32
CA SER A 75 2.03 -5.52 -6.89
C SER A 75 3.44 -5.98 -6.54
N SER A 76 4.32 -5.88 -7.54
CA SER A 76 5.75 -6.09 -7.34
C SER A 76 6.45 -4.87 -6.70
N GLN A 77 5.84 -3.69 -6.82
CA GLN A 77 6.43 -2.39 -6.52
C GLN A 77 5.90 -1.73 -5.23
N LYS A 78 4.70 -2.10 -4.78
CA LYS A 78 4.03 -1.46 -3.63
C LYS A 78 4.48 -2.00 -2.27
N ALA A 79 4.33 -1.12 -1.28
CA ALA A 79 4.64 -1.36 0.14
C ALA A 79 6.04 -1.97 0.34
N GLN A 80 7.03 -1.40 -0.35
CA GLN A 80 8.44 -1.76 -0.22
C GLN A 80 9.10 -0.79 0.75
N GLY A 81 10.01 -1.28 1.61
CA GLY A 81 10.42 -0.60 2.84
C GLY A 81 10.95 0.82 2.70
N ILE A 82 11.60 1.18 1.59
CA ILE A 82 12.10 2.56 1.34
C ILE A 82 11.00 3.54 0.89
N PHE A 83 9.85 3.01 0.47
CA PHE A 83 8.69 3.79 0.02
C PHE A 83 7.50 3.64 0.96
N ASP A 84 7.70 2.97 2.11
CA ASP A 84 6.74 2.84 3.18
C ASP A 84 7.00 3.93 4.22
N ALA A 85 6.17 4.98 4.16
CA ALA A 85 6.38 6.20 4.90
C ALA A 85 6.02 6.12 6.39
N ASN A 86 5.22 5.13 6.83
CA ASN A 86 4.63 5.17 8.18
C ASN A 86 5.18 4.09 9.11
N PRO A 87 5.37 4.43 10.39
CA PRO A 87 5.64 3.43 11.40
C PRO A 87 4.46 2.50 11.58
N LYS A 88 4.77 1.26 11.99
CA LYS A 88 3.75 0.26 12.29
C LYS A 88 2.95 0.68 13.53
N SER A 89 1.62 0.52 13.51
CA SER A 89 0.74 1.05 14.57
C SER A 89 0.92 0.37 15.93
N SER A 90 1.42 -0.86 15.97
CA SER A 90 1.71 -1.60 17.21
C SER A 90 2.80 -2.65 17.00
N LEU A 91 3.35 -3.17 18.11
CA LEU A 91 4.28 -4.29 18.06
C LEU A 91 3.66 -5.55 17.44
N GLU A 92 2.40 -5.85 17.77
CA GLU A 92 1.68 -7.00 17.23
C GLU A 92 1.53 -6.91 15.71
N VAL A 93 1.17 -5.73 15.19
CA VAL A 93 1.07 -5.49 13.75
C VAL A 93 2.45 -5.58 13.10
N ALA A 94 3.48 -5.04 13.73
CA ALA A 94 4.86 -5.12 13.24
C ALA A 94 5.32 -6.59 13.13
N ASP A 95 5.06 -7.41 14.15
CA ASP A 95 5.40 -8.84 14.15
C ASP A 95 4.67 -9.58 13.02
N TYR A 96 3.36 -9.36 12.85
CA TYR A 96 2.61 -9.96 11.74
C TYR A 96 3.16 -9.57 10.37
N VAL A 97 3.44 -8.28 10.15
CA VAL A 97 3.97 -7.80 8.87
C VAL A 97 5.38 -8.34 8.63
N TYR A 98 6.21 -8.43 9.68
CA TYR A 98 7.53 -9.04 9.60
C TYR A 98 7.46 -10.52 9.20
N GLU A 99 6.60 -11.32 9.84
CA GLU A 99 6.41 -12.73 9.50
C GLU A 99 5.92 -12.91 8.05
N MET A 100 4.95 -12.10 7.61
CA MET A 100 4.50 -12.10 6.21
C MET A 100 5.65 -11.77 5.25
N SER A 101 6.46 -10.75 5.58
CA SER A 101 7.55 -10.29 4.71
C SER A 101 8.58 -11.40 4.41
N LYS A 102 8.86 -12.25 5.41
CA LYS A 102 9.75 -13.41 5.26
C LYS A 102 9.18 -14.45 4.30
N VAL A 103 7.87 -14.71 4.38
CA VAL A 103 7.19 -15.70 3.52
C VAL A 103 7.17 -15.23 2.06
N VAL A 104 6.95 -13.94 1.81
CA VAL A 104 6.86 -13.38 0.44
C VAL A 104 8.17 -12.78 -0.08
N ASN A 105 9.28 -12.93 0.67
CA ASN A 105 10.60 -12.37 0.36
C ASN A 105 10.56 -10.85 0.02
N LYS A 106 9.87 -10.08 0.86
CA LYS A 106 9.77 -8.62 0.77
C LYS A 106 10.57 -7.94 1.87
N SER A 107 11.03 -6.72 1.63
CA SER A 107 11.72 -5.93 2.65
C SER A 107 10.75 -5.53 3.76
N PHE A 108 11.21 -5.60 5.00
CA PHE A 108 10.50 -5.08 6.16
C PHE A 108 11.17 -3.80 6.69
N SER A 109 10.37 -2.82 7.08
CA SER A 109 10.81 -1.63 7.81
C SER A 109 9.81 -1.31 8.93
N ILE A 110 10.32 -0.74 10.02
CA ILE A 110 9.51 -0.24 11.15
C ILE A 110 9.02 1.20 10.89
N GLY A 111 9.36 1.76 9.72
CA GLY A 111 9.13 3.13 9.27
C GLY A 111 10.40 3.68 8.59
N SER A 112 10.24 4.59 7.65
CA SER A 112 11.34 5.40 7.10
C SER A 112 11.39 6.77 7.79
N ILE A 113 12.59 7.32 8.00
CA ILE A 113 12.79 8.71 8.45
C ILE A 113 12.40 9.66 7.32
#